data_AF-A0A8B6D674-F1
#
_entry.id   AF-A0A8B6D674-F1
#
_cell.length_a   1.000
_cell.length_b   1.000
_cell.length_c   1.000
_cell.angle_alpha   90.00
_cell.angle_beta   90.00
_cell.angle_gamma   90.00
#
_symmetry.space_group_name_H-M   'P 1'
#
loop_
_entity.id
_entity.type
_entity.pdbx_description
1 polymer ?
#
loop_
_entity_poly.entity_id
_entity_poly.type
_entity_poly.pdbx_seq_one_letter_code
_entity_poly.pdbx_strand_id
1 'polypeptide(L)'
;MSGAAKKGPGNLKLLKDAFFITTGGTVMFAGHQIYKGNEKFYKEYVMPFFHLFDAETSHKMAVKAAKYKLVPKSKITPHPVLASRVFDRDFPSPVGLAAGFDKDGEAVDGMLKMGFSFVEIGSVTPNPQPGNEKPRVFRLKEDKAVINRYL
;
A
#
# COMPACT_ATOMS: atom_id res chain seq x y z
N MET A 1 -64.30 -2.44 -9.80
CA MET A 1 -62.98 -1.79 -9.94
C MET A 1 -62.29 -1.84 -8.59
N SER A 2 -61.50 -2.89 -8.31
CA SER A 2 -60.80 -3.04 -7.03
C SER A 2 -59.32 -2.71 -7.24
N GLY A 3 -58.89 -1.53 -6.78
CA GLY A 3 -57.51 -1.07 -6.86
C GLY A 3 -56.68 -1.72 -5.75
N ALA A 4 -55.87 -2.71 -6.11
CA ALA A 4 -54.90 -3.30 -5.19
C ALA A 4 -53.81 -2.26 -4.85
N ALA A 5 -53.77 -1.81 -3.59
CA ALA A 5 -52.69 -1.02 -3.05
C ALA A 5 -51.38 -1.79 -3.18
N LYS A 6 -50.47 -1.31 -4.04
CA LYS A 6 -49.10 -1.80 -4.12
C LYS A 6 -48.43 -1.55 -2.76
N LYS A 7 -48.28 -2.60 -1.95
CA LYS A 7 -47.44 -2.57 -0.74
C LYS A 7 -46.04 -2.11 -1.17
N GLY A 8 -45.63 -0.92 -0.73
CA GLY A 8 -44.30 -0.37 -0.99
C GLY A 8 -43.20 -1.32 -0.52
N PRO A 9 -41.98 -1.23 -1.06
CA PRO A 9 -40.88 -2.08 -0.66
C PRO A 9 -40.68 -1.96 0.86
N GLY A 10 -40.78 -3.07 1.59
CA GLY A 10 -40.65 -3.06 3.04
C GLY A 10 -39.31 -2.44 3.46
N ASN A 11 -39.29 -1.69 4.57
CA ASN A 11 -38.15 -0.91 5.05
C ASN A 11 -36.81 -1.69 5.06
N LEU A 12 -36.85 -3.01 5.26
CA LEU A 12 -35.68 -3.89 5.20
C LEU A 12 -35.05 -3.99 3.80
N LYS A 13 -35.86 -3.96 2.73
CA LYS A 13 -35.36 -3.95 1.35
C LYS A 13 -34.68 -2.63 1.03
N LEU A 14 -35.29 -1.52 1.44
CA LEU A 14 -34.71 -0.18 1.28
C LEU A 14 -33.36 -0.05 2.01
N LEU A 15 -33.26 -0.57 3.23
CA LEU A 15 -32.01 -0.58 4.00
C LEU A 15 -30.92 -1.45 3.34
N LYS A 16 -31.28 -2.62 2.81
CA LYS A 16 -30.34 -3.48 2.07
C LYS A 16 -29.85 -2.78 0.81
N ASP A 17 -30.75 -2.21 0.02
CA ASP A 17 -30.41 -1.49 -1.21
C ASP A 17 -29.50 -0.29 -0.90
N ALA A 18 -29.80 0.48 0.15
CA ALA A 18 -28.95 1.57 0.62
C ALA A 18 -27.55 1.08 1.04
N PHE A 19 -27.46 0.00 1.80
CA PHE A 19 -26.19 -0.60 2.21
C PHE A 19 -25.33 -1.01 1.01
N PHE A 20 -25.92 -1.68 0.01
CA PHE A 20 -25.21 -2.09 -1.19
C PHE A 20 -24.71 -0.89 -2.01
N ILE A 21 -25.54 0.15 -2.17
CA ILE A 21 -25.19 1.36 -2.92
C ILE A 21 -24.06 2.13 -2.22
N THR A 22 -24.17 2.35 -0.91
CA THR A 22 -23.16 3.09 -0.15
C THR A 22 -21.83 2.33 -0.10
N THR A 23 -21.87 1.01 0.10
CA THR A 23 -20.67 0.17 0.11
C THR A 23 -20.02 0.16 -1.27
N GLY A 24 -20.79 -0.05 -2.34
CA GLY A 24 -20.30 -0.05 -3.72
C GLY A 24 -19.68 1.28 -4.11
N GLY A 25 -20.35 2.40 -3.82
CA GLY A 25 -19.86 3.74 -4.06
C GLY A 25 -18.55 4.03 -3.31
N THR A 26 -18.46 3.61 -2.05
CA THR A 26 -17.25 3.78 -1.23
C THR A 26 -16.07 2.98 -1.77
N VAL A 27 -16.30 1.71 -2.13
CA VAL A 27 -15.25 0.84 -2.70
C VAL A 27 -14.75 1.40 -4.04
N MET A 28 -15.66 1.83 -4.91
CA MET A 28 -15.30 2.43 -6.21
C MET A 28 -14.52 3.73 -6.02
N PHE A 29 -14.94 4.60 -5.11
CA PHE A 29 -14.23 5.83 -4.79
C PHE A 29 -12.84 5.56 -4.23
N ALA A 30 -12.72 4.66 -3.24
CA ALA A 30 -11.43 4.28 -2.68
C ALA A 30 -10.50 3.68 -3.74
N GLY A 31 -11.01 2.79 -4.59
CA GLY A 31 -10.26 2.21 -5.72
C GLY A 31 -9.77 3.27 -6.69
N HIS A 32 -10.59 4.26 -7.03
CA HIS A 32 -10.21 5.38 -7.87
C HIS A 32 -9.12 6.26 -7.24
N GLN A 33 -9.24 6.55 -5.93
CA GLN A 33 -8.26 7.36 -5.20
C GLN A 33 -6.90 6.65 -5.08
N ILE A 34 -6.92 5.33 -4.83
CA ILE A 34 -5.75 4.45 -4.85
C ILE A 34 -5.12 4.47 -6.24
N TYR A 35 -5.90 4.25 -7.30
CA TYR A 35 -5.41 4.28 -8.68
C TYR A 35 -4.80 5.64 -9.07
N LYS A 36 -5.36 6.73 -8.56
CA LYS A 36 -4.80 8.07 -8.77
C LYS A 36 -3.52 8.34 -7.98
N GLY A 37 -3.19 7.51 -6.98
CA GLY A 37 -2.04 7.74 -6.10
C GLY A 37 -2.23 8.98 -5.23
N ASN A 38 -3.46 9.26 -4.77
CA ASN A 38 -3.75 10.48 -4.00
C ASN A 38 -3.10 10.43 -2.61
N GLU A 39 -2.01 11.18 -2.41
CA GLU A 39 -1.22 11.19 -1.17
C GLU A 39 -2.05 11.49 0.08
N LYS A 40 -2.99 12.44 -0.01
CA LYS A 40 -3.87 12.79 1.10
C LYS A 40 -4.78 11.63 1.48
N PHE A 41 -5.35 10.94 0.49
CA PHE A 41 -6.18 9.76 0.72
C PHE A 41 -5.39 8.63 1.39
N TYR A 42 -4.14 8.41 0.96
CA TYR A 42 -3.25 7.44 1.60
C TYR A 42 -2.97 7.80 3.06
N LYS A 43 -2.60 9.06 3.31
CA LYS A 43 -2.24 9.54 4.65
C LYS A 43 -3.42 9.51 5.64
N GLU A 44 -4.62 9.87 5.19
CA GLU A 44 -5.79 10.06 6.07
C GLU A 44 -6.65 8.79 6.21
N TYR A 45 -6.64 7.89 5.24
CA TYR A 45 -7.52 6.71 5.25
C TYR A 45 -6.75 5.38 5.15
N VAL A 46 -5.89 5.23 4.15
CA VAL A 46 -5.21 3.95 3.89
C VAL A 46 -4.21 3.61 5.00
N MET A 47 -3.33 4.55 5.37
CA MET A 47 -2.31 4.32 6.39
C MET A 47 -2.92 4.08 7.79
N PRO A 48 -3.90 4.88 8.27
CA PRO A 48 -4.57 4.60 9.55
C PRO A 48 -5.25 3.23 9.58
N PHE A 49 -5.88 2.81 8.47
CA PHE A 49 -6.46 1.47 8.37
C PHE A 49 -5.42 0.37 8.52
N PHE A 50 -4.29 0.44 7.79
CA PHE A 50 -3.24 -0.57 7.91
C PHE A 50 -2.48 -0.52 9.24
N HIS A 51 -2.53 0.61 9.94
CA HIS A 51 -2.01 0.74 11.30
C HIS A 51 -2.87 0.07 12.39
N LEU A 52 -4.04 -0.48 12.03
CA LEU A 52 -4.83 -1.34 12.92
C LEU A 52 -4.21 -2.74 13.05
N PHE A 53 -3.39 -3.17 12.08
CA PHE A 53 -2.65 -4.42 12.12
C PHE A 53 -1.27 -4.24 12.75
N ASP A 54 -0.69 -5.34 13.24
CA ASP A 54 0.70 -5.35 13.71
C ASP A 54 1.68 -4.96 12.58
N ALA A 55 2.85 -4.48 12.97
CA ALA A 55 3.76 -3.86 12.03
C ALA A 55 4.31 -4.82 10.98
N GLU A 56 4.53 -6.08 11.33
CA GLU A 56 5.04 -7.09 10.41
C GLU A 56 3.96 -7.52 9.41
N THR A 57 2.70 -7.66 9.87
CA THR A 57 1.58 -8.01 9.00
C THR A 57 1.30 -6.93 7.97
N SER A 58 1.19 -5.65 8.36
CA SER A 58 0.95 -4.60 7.34
C SER A 58 2.14 -4.46 6.39
N HIS A 59 3.38 -4.70 6.85
CA HIS A 59 4.54 -4.72 5.95
C HIS A 59 4.43 -5.85 4.92
N LYS A 60 4.09 -7.08 5.33
CA LYS A 60 3.86 -8.21 4.40
C LYS A 60 2.74 -7.93 3.41
N MET A 61 1.66 -7.29 3.86
CA MET A 61 0.57 -6.87 2.98
C MET A 61 1.06 -5.86 1.94
N ALA A 62 1.89 -4.89 2.33
CA ALA A 62 2.46 -3.91 1.41
C ALA A 62 3.39 -4.55 0.37
N VAL A 63 4.30 -5.44 0.79
CA VAL A 63 5.17 -6.20 -0.13
C VAL A 63 4.33 -7.04 -1.09
N LYS A 64 3.30 -7.73 -0.59
CA LYS A 64 2.40 -8.54 -1.43
C LYS A 64 1.61 -7.67 -2.42
N ALA A 65 1.13 -6.51 -2.01
CA ALA A 65 0.46 -5.57 -2.91
C ALA A 65 1.41 -5.09 -4.03
N ALA A 66 2.67 -4.78 -3.68
CA ALA A 66 3.68 -4.39 -4.65
C ALA A 66 4.04 -5.55 -5.61
N LYS A 67 4.20 -6.78 -5.10
CA LYS A 67 4.42 -8.01 -5.89
C LYS A 67 3.36 -8.19 -6.96
N TYR A 68 2.09 -8.03 -6.60
CA TYR A 68 0.97 -8.12 -7.55
C TYR A 68 0.68 -6.81 -8.31
N LYS A 69 1.54 -5.80 -8.18
CA LYS A 69 1.40 -4.49 -8.86
C LYS A 69 0.06 -3.80 -8.53
N LEU A 70 -0.52 -4.08 -7.36
CA LEU A 70 -1.70 -3.43 -6.78
C LEU A 70 -1.34 -2.13 -6.04
N VAL A 71 -0.27 -1.48 -6.49
CA VAL A 71 0.26 -0.23 -5.98
C VAL A 71 0.08 0.86 -7.03
N PRO A 72 -0.08 2.13 -6.63
CA PRO A 72 -0.24 3.22 -7.58
C PRO A 72 1.02 3.35 -8.42
N LYS A 73 0.84 3.45 -9.74
CA LYS A 73 1.93 3.80 -10.63
C LYS A 73 2.22 5.30 -10.48
N SER A 74 3.48 5.67 -10.30
CA SER A 74 3.89 7.07 -10.36
C SER A 74 3.52 7.67 -11.72
N LYS A 75 2.89 8.85 -11.68
CA LYS A 75 2.61 9.67 -12.86
C LYS A 75 3.59 10.84 -12.97
N ILE A 76 4.54 10.94 -12.03
CA ILE A 76 5.54 11.99 -11.98
C ILE A 76 6.68 11.58 -12.90
N THR A 77 6.94 12.40 -13.92
CA THR A 77 8.17 12.33 -14.69
C THR A 77 9.26 13.08 -13.93
N PRO A 78 10.37 12.44 -13.54
CA PRO A 78 11.46 13.12 -12.85
C PRO A 78 12.01 14.28 -13.68
N HIS A 79 12.22 15.43 -13.03
CA HIS A 79 12.85 16.56 -13.69
C HIS A 79 14.33 16.25 -13.97
N PRO A 80 14.91 16.62 -15.13
CA PRO A 80 16.31 16.31 -15.47
C PRO A 80 17.34 16.76 -14.42
N VAL A 81 17.04 17.81 -13.66
CA VAL A 81 17.90 18.30 -12.56
C VAL A 81 18.10 17.28 -11.43
N LEU A 82 17.19 16.32 -11.28
CA LEU A 82 17.27 15.25 -10.29
C LEU A 82 18.08 14.05 -10.80
N ALA A 83 18.43 14.01 -12.08
CA ALA A 83 19.20 12.90 -12.63
C ALA A 83 20.56 12.82 -11.93
N SER A 84 20.93 11.61 -11.52
CA SER A 84 22.15 11.34 -10.75
C SER A 84 22.93 10.20 -11.38
N ARG A 85 24.27 10.30 -11.44
CA ARG A 85 25.14 9.22 -11.91
C ARG A 85 26.00 8.70 -10.77
N VAL A 86 25.87 7.42 -10.44
CA VAL A 86 26.64 6.76 -9.37
C VAL A 86 27.04 5.37 -9.85
N PHE A 87 28.29 4.96 -9.65
CA PHE A 87 28.83 3.67 -10.11
C PHE A 87 28.58 3.40 -11.61
N ASP A 88 28.77 4.43 -12.44
CA ASP A 88 28.49 4.40 -13.89
C ASP A 88 27.04 4.04 -14.26
N ARG A 89 26.11 4.16 -13.31
CA ARG A 89 24.66 3.99 -13.51
C ARG A 89 23.95 5.33 -13.45
N ASP A 90 23.03 5.53 -14.39
CA ASP A 90 22.18 6.71 -14.45
C ASP A 90 20.86 6.43 -13.72
N PHE A 91 20.51 7.31 -12.76
CA PHE A 91 19.26 7.27 -12.01
C PHE A 91 18.41 8.50 -12.38
N PRO A 92 17.13 8.33 -12.73
CA PRO A 92 16.25 9.46 -13.06
C PRO A 92 16.02 10.44 -11.89
N SER A 93 16.16 9.97 -10.66
CA SER A 93 16.02 10.73 -9.42
C SER A 93 16.94 10.12 -8.34
N PRO A 94 17.39 10.90 -7.33
CA PRO A 94 18.25 10.38 -6.26
C PRO A 94 17.47 9.55 -5.22
N VAL A 95 16.15 9.39 -5.38
CA VAL A 95 15.28 8.72 -4.41
C VAL A 95 15.15 7.23 -4.76
N GLY A 96 15.59 6.37 -3.84
CA GLY A 96 15.40 4.92 -3.91
C GLY A 96 14.83 4.35 -2.62
N LEU A 97 14.54 3.05 -2.65
CA LEU A 97 14.04 2.31 -1.50
C LEU A 97 15.16 1.46 -0.89
N ALA A 98 15.38 1.65 0.41
CA ALA A 98 16.45 0.99 1.15
C ALA A 98 16.21 -0.52 1.38
N ALA A 99 17.29 -1.24 1.68
CA ALA A 99 17.23 -2.63 2.12
C ALA A 99 16.37 -2.83 3.37
N GLY A 100 15.97 -4.08 3.58
CA GLY A 100 15.11 -4.50 4.66
C GLY A 100 13.62 -4.42 4.34
N PHE A 101 13.23 -3.71 3.27
CA PHE A 101 11.84 -3.66 2.81
C PHE A 101 11.47 -4.85 1.91
N ASP A 102 12.25 -5.13 0.86
CA ASP A 102 12.07 -6.31 0.00
C ASP A 102 13.20 -7.31 0.22
N LYS A 103 13.11 -8.07 1.32
CA LYS A 103 14.21 -8.96 1.72
C LYS A 103 14.47 -10.08 0.72
N ASP A 104 13.41 -10.57 0.09
CA ASP A 104 13.45 -11.72 -0.80
C ASP A 104 13.35 -11.32 -2.28
N GLY A 105 13.32 -10.01 -2.58
CA GLY A 105 13.29 -9.49 -3.95
C GLY A 105 11.99 -9.78 -4.71
N GLU A 106 10.86 -9.95 -4.02
CA GLU A 106 9.60 -10.40 -4.64
C GLU A 106 8.84 -9.29 -5.35
N ALA A 107 9.14 -8.02 -5.07
CA ALA A 107 8.28 -6.89 -5.39
C ALA A 107 9.02 -5.68 -5.98
N VAL A 108 10.28 -5.85 -6.38
CA VAL A 108 11.14 -4.84 -7.06
C VAL A 108 10.39 -4.08 -8.16
N ASP A 109 9.77 -4.79 -9.10
CA ASP A 109 8.98 -4.20 -10.20
C ASP A 109 7.88 -3.26 -9.71
N GLY A 110 7.15 -3.68 -8.67
CA GLY A 110 6.07 -2.91 -8.08
C GLY A 110 6.60 -1.64 -7.44
N MET A 111 7.74 -1.72 -6.77
CA MET A 111 8.40 -0.59 -6.10
C MET A 111 8.95 0.42 -7.11
N LEU A 112 9.62 -0.03 -8.16
CA LEU A 112 10.06 0.86 -9.24
C LEU A 112 8.87 1.56 -9.91
N LYS A 113 7.74 0.85 -10.11
CA LYS A 113 6.50 1.46 -10.65
C LYS A 113 5.92 2.55 -9.75
N MET A 114 6.15 2.51 -8.44
CA MET A 114 5.72 3.57 -7.52
C MET A 114 6.58 4.85 -7.64
N GLY A 115 7.66 4.84 -8.42
CA GLY A 115 8.47 6.02 -8.73
C GLY A 115 9.85 6.06 -8.07
N PHE A 116 10.24 5.00 -7.33
CA PHE A 116 11.62 4.86 -6.87
C PHE A 116 12.56 4.62 -8.06
N SER A 117 13.71 5.29 -8.06
CA SER A 117 14.71 5.14 -9.12
C SER A 117 15.57 3.89 -8.95
N PHE A 118 15.66 3.37 -7.73
CA PHE A 118 16.32 2.11 -7.41
C PHE A 118 15.69 1.47 -6.17
N VAL A 119 15.90 0.16 -6.04
CA VAL A 119 15.44 -0.66 -4.91
C VAL A 119 16.60 -1.53 -4.47
N GLU A 120 16.97 -1.43 -3.21
CA GLU A 120 17.96 -2.30 -2.59
C GLU A 120 17.25 -3.49 -1.92
N ILE A 121 17.48 -4.69 -2.43
CA ILE A 121 16.89 -5.92 -1.88
C ILE A 121 17.73 -6.45 -0.70
N GLY A 122 17.12 -7.33 0.10
CA GLY A 122 17.80 -7.99 1.21
C GLY A 122 17.53 -7.33 2.57
N SER A 123 18.37 -7.55 3.58
CA SER A 123 19.61 -8.35 3.53
C SER A 123 19.33 -9.84 3.37
N VAL A 124 20.06 -10.49 2.47
CA VAL A 124 19.98 -11.93 2.21
C VAL A 124 21.13 -12.63 2.93
N THR A 125 20.85 -13.76 3.56
CA THR A 125 21.85 -14.66 4.16
C THR A 125 22.08 -15.88 3.27
N PRO A 126 23.27 -16.51 3.27
CA PRO A 126 23.54 -17.68 2.42
C PRO A 126 22.56 -18.84 2.63
N ASN A 127 22.11 -19.04 3.88
CA ASN A 127 21.10 -20.04 4.24
C ASN A 127 19.79 -19.35 4.65
N PRO A 128 18.62 -19.98 4.44
CA PRO A 128 17.35 -19.47 4.95
C PRO A 128 17.37 -19.33 6.47
N GLN A 129 16.89 -18.19 6.98
CA GLN A 129 16.79 -17.94 8.42
C GLN A 129 15.39 -17.45 8.79
N PRO A 130 14.76 -18.00 9.85
CA PRO A 130 13.46 -17.52 10.32
C PRO A 130 13.55 -16.13 10.98
N GLY A 131 14.74 -15.72 11.42
CA GLY A 131 15.00 -14.52 12.22
C GLY A 131 14.51 -14.65 13.67
N ASN A 132 14.58 -13.56 14.45
CA ASN A 132 14.16 -13.54 15.86
C ASN A 132 12.66 -13.83 16.06
N GLU A 133 12.29 -14.23 17.27
CA GLU A 133 10.89 -14.41 17.67
C GLU A 133 10.06 -13.12 17.56
N LYS A 134 8.75 -13.29 17.30
CA LYS A 134 7.81 -12.18 17.17
C LYS A 134 7.19 -11.82 18.53
N PRO A 135 6.77 -10.56 18.76
CA PRO A 135 6.88 -9.41 17.86
C PRO A 135 8.31 -8.83 17.81
N ARG A 136 8.70 -8.35 16.63
CA ARG A 136 10.08 -7.91 16.33
C ARG A 136 10.18 -6.63 15.50
N VAL A 137 9.05 -5.97 15.26
CA VAL A 137 8.99 -4.66 14.62
C VAL A 137 7.88 -3.86 15.29
N PHE A 138 8.19 -2.63 15.66
CA PHE A 138 7.36 -1.76 16.46
C PHE A 138 7.34 -0.37 15.84
N ARG A 139 6.15 0.23 15.74
CA ARG A 139 5.96 1.59 15.22
C ARG A 139 5.81 2.56 16.39
N LEU A 140 6.61 3.61 16.39
CA LEU A 140 6.51 4.76 17.31
C LEU A 140 5.90 5.91 16.53
N LYS A 141 4.57 6.07 16.62
CA LYS A 141 3.81 6.95 15.72
C LYS A 141 4.09 8.42 16.00
N GLU A 142 4.19 8.82 17.27
CA GLU A 142 4.50 10.20 17.65
C GLU A 142 5.87 10.64 17.10
N ASP A 143 6.86 9.74 17.17
CA ASP A 143 8.25 9.99 16.75
C ASP A 143 8.48 9.79 15.25
N LYS A 144 7.47 9.31 14.51
CA LYS A 144 7.62 8.86 13.11
C LYS A 144 8.76 7.84 12.95
N ALA A 145 8.93 6.95 13.94
CA ALA A 145 10.03 6.01 14.00
C ALA A 145 9.57 4.56 13.97
N VAL A 146 10.50 3.67 13.64
CA VAL A 146 10.31 2.21 13.65
C VAL A 146 11.52 1.58 14.33
N ILE A 147 11.26 0.72 15.32
CA ILE A 147 12.29 -0.13 15.94
C ILE A 147 12.07 -1.55 15.45
N ASN A 148 13.13 -2.22 15.00
CA ASN A 148 13.05 -3.61 14.57
C ASN A 148 14.24 -4.44 15.08
N ARG A 149 14.04 -5.75 15.19
CA ARG A 149 15.04 -6.73 15.63
C ARG A 149 14.90 -8.03 14.82
N TYR A 150 15.01 -7.95 13.50
CA TYR A 150 14.72 -9.10 12.62
C TYR A 150 15.75 -10.24 12.70
N LEU A 151 17.01 -9.91 12.96
CA LEU A 151 18.15 -10.84 13.02
C LEU A 151 18.63 -11.04 14.45
#